data_AF-A0A428SYE9-F1
#
_entry.id   AF-A0A428SYE9-F1
#
_cell.length_a   1.000
_cell.length_b   1.000
_cell.length_c   1.000
_cell.angle_alpha   90.00
_cell.angle_beta   90.00
_cell.angle_gamma   90.00
#
_symmetry.space_group_name_H-M   'P 1'
#
loop_
_entity.id
_entity.type
_entity.pdbx_description
1 polymer ?
#
loop_
_entity_poly.entity_id
_entity_poly.type
_entity_poly.pdbx_seq_one_letter_code
_entity_poly.pdbx_strand_id
1 'polypeptide(L)'
;MSTLNYFNYEGVGKTNNKLYSYSQAVRVGNIIKCSGQGGWDAEGNIDKDDLKGQIDLAFKNEFRKWMPGHQPTWTCVGVTELGIPGMIVEIEVEAYVS
;
A
#
# COMPACT_ATOMS: atom_id res chain seq x y z
N MET A 1 -25.42 12.43 -0.69
CA MET A 1 -23.95 12.29 -0.69
C MET A 1 -23.59 11.18 0.27
N SER A 2 -22.88 10.14 -0.18
CA SER A 2 -22.27 9.18 0.74
C SER A 2 -21.07 9.85 1.40
N THR A 3 -21.09 9.97 2.73
CA THR A 3 -19.94 10.45 3.50
C THR A 3 -18.96 9.29 3.70
N LEU A 4 -18.01 9.16 2.76
CA LEU A 4 -16.90 8.21 2.88
C LEU A 4 -15.81 8.79 3.78
N ASN A 5 -15.17 7.92 4.58
CA ASN A 5 -14.04 8.29 5.42
C ASN A 5 -12.74 7.93 4.71
N TYR A 6 -11.87 8.92 4.51
CA TYR A 6 -10.56 8.78 3.87
C TYR A 6 -9.45 8.93 4.91
N PHE A 7 -8.39 8.13 4.76
CA PHE A 7 -7.30 8.05 5.71
C PHE A 7 -5.97 8.32 5.00
N ASN A 8 -5.22 9.29 5.52
CA ASN A 8 -3.89 9.68 5.07
C ASN A 8 -3.02 9.93 6.29
N TYR A 9 -1.96 9.14 6.46
CA TYR A 9 -1.00 9.30 7.55
C TYR A 9 -0.17 10.57 7.35
N GLU A 10 0.28 11.18 8.46
CA GLU A 10 1.17 12.34 8.40
C GLU A 10 2.47 12.03 7.65
N GLY A 11 3.09 13.08 7.09
CA GLY A 11 4.30 12.92 6.28
C GLY A 11 3.96 12.54 4.84
N VAL A 12 4.49 11.40 4.37
CA VAL A 12 4.38 10.97 2.97
C VAL A 12 2.92 10.81 2.54
N GLY A 13 2.04 10.29 3.39
CA GLY A 13 0.62 10.08 3.08
C GLY A 13 -0.13 11.36 2.70
N LYS A 14 -0.09 12.38 3.57
CA LYS A 14 -0.71 13.68 3.27
C LYS A 14 -0.04 14.43 2.13
N THR A 15 1.29 14.36 2.03
CA THR A 15 2.03 14.97 0.92
C THR A 15 1.56 14.38 -0.41
N ASN A 16 1.50 13.05 -0.50
CA ASN A 16 1.05 12.35 -1.69
C ASN A 16 -0.43 12.57 -1.99
N ASN A 17 -1.29 12.67 -0.98
CA ASN A 17 -2.69 13.04 -1.20
C ASN A 17 -2.81 14.40 -1.91
N LYS A 18 -2.01 15.39 -1.50
CA LYS A 18 -2.02 16.71 -2.13
C LYS A 18 -1.40 16.71 -3.53
N LEU A 19 -0.33 15.94 -3.74
CA LEU A 19 0.40 15.91 -5.01
C LEU A 19 -0.27 15.04 -6.08
N TYR A 20 -0.84 13.91 -5.68
CA TYR A 20 -1.31 12.85 -6.58
C TYR A 20 -2.79 12.54 -6.44
N SER A 21 -3.52 13.25 -5.56
CA SER A 21 -4.98 13.16 -5.44
C SER A 21 -5.55 11.78 -5.10
N TYR A 22 -4.76 10.88 -4.52
CA TYR A 22 -5.24 9.60 -3.95
C TYR A 22 -5.24 9.65 -2.42
N SER A 23 -5.93 8.71 -1.77
CA SER A 23 -5.83 8.53 -0.31
C SER A 23 -5.27 7.16 0.02
N GLN A 24 -4.49 7.03 1.10
CA GLN A 24 -3.87 5.75 1.46
C GLN A 24 -4.89 4.66 1.76
N ALA A 25 -6.02 5.02 2.38
CA ALA A 25 -7.16 4.13 2.48
C ALA A 25 -8.49 4.88 2.46
N VAL A 26 -9.55 4.17 2.08
CA VAL A 26 -10.94 4.61 2.20
C VAL A 26 -11.77 3.51 2.84
N ARG A 27 -12.65 3.89 3.78
CA ARG A 27 -13.64 2.97 4.34
C ARG A 27 -14.96 3.09 3.58
N VAL A 28 -15.42 1.96 3.04
CA VAL A 28 -16.69 1.79 2.34
C VAL A 28 -17.53 0.76 3.08
N GLY A 29 -18.41 1.22 3.97
CA GLY A 29 -19.18 0.34 4.85
C GLY A 29 -18.26 -0.46 5.78
N ASN A 30 -18.26 -1.79 5.61
CA ASN A 30 -17.41 -2.73 6.37
C ASN A 30 -16.09 -3.06 5.66
N ILE A 31 -15.83 -2.47 4.50
CA ILE A 31 -14.63 -2.74 3.72
C ILE A 31 -13.67 -1.56 3.86
N ILE A 32 -12.40 -1.87 4.11
CA ILE A 32 -11.29 -0.92 3.99
C ILE A 32 -10.57 -1.26 2.68
N LYS A 33 -10.51 -0.30 1.76
CA LYS A 33 -9.69 -0.38 0.55
C LYS A 33 -8.43 0.44 0.76
N CYS A 34 -7.28 -0.18 0.57
CA CYS A 34 -5.98 0.48 0.61
C CYS A 34 -5.51 0.78 -0.81
N SER A 35 -4.78 1.87 -1.00
CA SER A 35 -4.04 2.11 -2.24
C SER A 35 -2.79 1.24 -2.30
N GLY A 36 -2.26 1.01 -3.50
CA GLY A 36 -1.04 0.20 -3.70
C GLY A 36 0.15 0.70 -2.87
N GLN A 37 0.85 -0.24 -2.24
CA GLN A 37 2.04 0.02 -1.42
C GLN A 37 3.24 -0.72 -2.02
N GLY A 38 4.31 0.03 -2.27
CA GLY A 38 5.57 -0.47 -2.79
C GLY A 38 6.59 -0.76 -1.70
N GLY A 39 7.80 -1.12 -2.13
CA GLY A 39 8.94 -1.41 -1.26
C GLY A 39 9.65 -0.19 -0.69
N TRP A 40 8.95 0.89 -0.39
CA TRP A 40 9.55 2.12 0.15
C TRP A 40 9.68 2.10 1.68
N ASP A 41 10.67 2.84 2.19
CA ASP A 41 10.88 3.07 3.62
C ASP A 41 9.90 4.12 4.21
N ALA A 42 10.08 4.48 5.49
CA ALA A 42 9.19 5.43 6.16
C ALA A 42 9.32 6.87 5.61
N GLU A 43 10.46 7.17 4.98
CA GLU A 43 10.79 8.44 4.35
C GLU A 43 10.33 8.50 2.89
N GLY A 44 9.93 7.36 2.31
CA GLY A 44 9.44 7.23 0.93
C GLY A 44 10.53 6.89 -0.09
N ASN A 45 11.72 6.49 0.33
CA ASN A 45 12.81 6.10 -0.57
C ASN A 45 12.63 4.67 -1.06
N ILE A 46 13.05 4.42 -2.30
CA ILE A 46 13.05 3.10 -2.93
C ILE A 46 14.49 2.73 -3.29
N ASP A 47 14.97 1.58 -2.81
CA ASP A 47 16.24 1.01 -3.25
C ASP A 47 16.00 0.14 -4.49
N LYS A 48 16.23 0.70 -5.67
CA LYS A 48 16.07 0.02 -6.97
C LYS A 48 17.01 -1.18 -7.16
N ASP A 49 18.12 -1.23 -6.43
CA ASP A 49 19.16 -2.26 -6.59
C ASP A 49 18.98 -3.40 -5.57
N ASP A 50 18.14 -3.22 -4.54
CA ASP A 50 17.76 -4.27 -3.57
C ASP A 50 16.37 -4.85 -3.84
N LEU A 51 16.32 -5.81 -4.78
CA LEU A 51 15.10 -6.52 -5.14
C LEU A 51 14.43 -7.17 -3.91
N LYS A 52 15.24 -7.82 -3.08
CA LYS A 52 14.71 -8.60 -1.95
C LYS A 52 14.21 -7.67 -0.85
N GLY A 53 14.95 -6.59 -0.57
CA GLY A 53 14.57 -5.58 0.42
C GLY A 53 13.25 -4.90 0.07
N GLN A 54 13.04 -4.51 -1.19
CA GLN A 54 11.77 -3.94 -1.64
C GLN A 54 10.59 -4.90 -1.43
N ILE A 55 10.76 -6.20 -1.75
CA ILE A 55 9.73 -7.21 -1.50
C ILE A 55 9.47 -7.35 0.01
N ASP A 56 10.52 -7.53 0.82
CA ASP A 56 10.36 -7.67 2.26
C ASP A 56 9.71 -6.43 2.90
N LEU A 57 10.02 -5.22 2.43
CA LEU A 57 9.39 -3.97 2.87
C LEU A 57 7.91 -3.91 2.49
N ALA A 58 7.56 -4.18 1.24
CA ALA A 58 6.16 -4.18 0.80
C ALA A 58 5.30 -5.16 1.61
N PHE A 59 5.79 -6.40 1.79
CA PHE A 59 5.11 -7.41 2.60
C PHE A 59 5.07 -7.05 4.10
N LYS A 60 6.09 -6.36 4.61
CA LYS A 60 6.10 -5.89 6.01
C LYS A 60 5.07 -4.78 6.23
N ASN A 61 4.99 -3.82 5.31
CA ASN A 61 4.08 -2.67 5.39
C ASN A 61 2.62 -3.14 5.39
N GLU A 62 2.29 -4.13 4.55
CA GLU A 62 0.91 -4.57 4.33
C GLU A 62 0.50 -5.83 5.08
N PHE A 63 1.29 -6.89 5.02
CA PHE A 63 0.88 -8.18 5.56
C PHE A 63 1.36 -8.40 6.99
N ARG A 64 2.68 -8.41 7.20
CA ARG A 64 3.25 -8.86 8.49
C ARG A 64 2.86 -7.93 9.65
N LYS A 65 2.72 -6.63 9.38
CA LYS A 65 2.32 -5.64 10.38
C LYS A 65 0.86 -5.79 10.80
N TRP A 66 -0.04 -6.00 9.84
CA TRP A 66 -1.48 -5.96 10.10
C TRP A 66 -2.12 -7.35 10.30
N MET A 67 -1.44 -8.42 9.86
CA MET A 67 -1.95 -9.79 9.83
C MET A 67 -0.89 -10.83 10.29
N PRO A 68 -0.27 -10.70 11.49
CA PRO A 68 0.88 -11.53 11.89
C PRO A 68 0.58 -13.04 12.03
N GLY A 69 -0.70 -13.42 12.14
CA GLY A 69 -1.14 -14.83 12.23
C GLY A 69 -2.18 -15.22 11.18
N HIS A 70 -2.36 -14.41 10.13
CA HIS A 70 -3.40 -14.62 9.13
C HIS A 70 -2.80 -14.64 7.73
N GLN A 71 -3.24 -15.58 6.90
CA GLN A 71 -2.85 -15.69 5.50
C GLN A 71 -4.06 -15.28 4.64
N PRO A 72 -4.09 -14.05 4.12
CA PRO A 72 -5.19 -13.61 3.28
C PRO A 72 -5.16 -14.33 1.93
N THR A 73 -6.32 -14.43 1.29
CA THR A 73 -6.38 -14.79 -0.14
C THR A 73 -5.74 -13.68 -0.96
N TRP A 74 -4.88 -14.04 -1.90
CA TRP A 74 -4.17 -13.07 -2.74
C TRP A 74 -3.86 -13.65 -4.12
N THR A 75 -3.58 -12.75 -5.05
CA THR A 75 -3.17 -13.06 -6.43
C THR A 75 -1.88 -12.30 -6.73
N CYS A 76 -0.97 -12.90 -7.49
CA CYS A 76 0.25 -12.26 -7.97
C CYS A 76 0.31 -12.33 -9.50
N VAL A 77 0.57 -11.18 -10.14
CA VAL A 77 0.66 -11.06 -11.60
C VAL A 77 1.88 -10.23 -11.93
N GLY A 78 2.66 -10.68 -12.92
CA GLY A 78 3.76 -9.89 -13.48
C GLY A 78 3.25 -8.84 -14.46
N VAL A 79 3.77 -7.61 -14.35
CA VAL A 79 3.46 -6.48 -15.23
C VAL A 79 4.74 -5.95 -15.87
N THR A 80 4.62 -5.16 -16.94
CA THR A 80 5.78 -4.59 -17.64
C THR A 80 6.41 -3.43 -16.87
N GLU A 81 5.63 -2.71 -16.07
CA GLU A 81 6.08 -1.54 -15.30
C GLU A 81 5.10 -1.27 -14.13
N LEU A 82 5.56 -0.54 -13.10
CA LEU A 82 4.79 -0.13 -11.93
C LEU A 82 4.66 1.40 -11.84
N GLY A 83 3.88 1.90 -10.88
CA GLY A 83 3.53 3.32 -10.80
C GLY A 83 4.70 4.28 -10.58
N ILE A 84 5.82 3.83 -10.00
CA ILE A 84 7.02 4.66 -9.78
C ILE A 84 8.24 3.96 -10.40
N PRO A 85 9.08 4.68 -11.17
CA PRO A 85 10.32 4.13 -11.72
C PRO A 85 11.22 3.51 -10.64
N GLY A 86 11.66 2.27 -10.85
CA GLY A 86 12.48 1.52 -9.90
C GLY A 86 11.69 0.68 -8.90
N MET A 87 10.36 0.77 -8.87
CA MET A 87 9.52 -0.20 -8.17
C MET A 87 9.56 -1.55 -8.90
N ILE A 88 9.60 -2.61 -8.10
CA ILE A 88 9.59 -4.00 -8.58
C ILE A 88 8.37 -4.78 -8.08
N VAL A 89 7.69 -4.25 -7.07
CA VAL A 89 6.55 -4.86 -6.40
C VAL A 89 5.60 -3.77 -5.92
N GLU A 90 4.31 -4.03 -6.05
CA GLU A 90 3.24 -3.21 -5.50
C GLU A 90 2.15 -4.15 -4.97
N ILE A 91 1.63 -3.84 -3.78
CA ILE A 91 0.62 -4.64 -3.09
C ILE A 91 -0.59 -3.76 -2.80
N GLU A 92 -1.75 -4.16 -3.31
CA GLU A 92 -3.05 -3.61 -2.89
C GLU A 92 -3.69 -4.55 -1.87
N VAL A 93 -4.30 -3.98 -0.83
CA VAL A 93 -4.99 -4.74 0.22
C VAL A 93 -6.43 -4.28 0.35
N GLU A 94 -7.33 -5.26 0.49
CA GLU A 94 -8.68 -5.06 0.97
C GLU A 94 -8.87 -5.82 2.29
N ALA A 95 -9.47 -5.16 3.28
CA ALA A 95 -9.76 -5.75 4.57
C ALA A 95 -11.24 -5.61 4.93
N TYR A 96 -11.78 -6.61 5.61
CA TYR A 96 -13.14 -6.59 6.15
C TYR A 96 -13.13 -6.30 7.65
N VAL A 97 -14.00 -5.40 8.08
CA VAL A 97 -14.21 -5.04 9.49
C VAL A 97 -15.55 -5.62 9.95
N SER A 98 -15.48 -6.60 10.85
CA SER A 98 -16.64 -7.21 11.53
C SER A 98 -17.16 -6.37 12.69
#